data_AF-A0A9D7CWX0-F1
#
_entry.id   AF-A0A9D7CWX0-F1
#
_cell.length_a   1.000
_cell.length_b   1.000
_cell.length_c   1.000
_cell.angle_alpha   90.00
_cell.angle_beta   90.00
_cell.angle_gamma   90.00
#
_symmetry.space_group_name_H-M   'P 1'
#
loop_
_entity.id
_entity.type
_entity.pdbx_description
1 polymer ?
#
loop_
_entity_poly.entity_id
_entity_poly.type
_entity_poly.pdbx_seq_one_letter_code
_entity_poly.pdbx_strand_id
1 'polypeptide(L)'
;MSLGLGSLSLGCQSAEAQQKAANQAQEKADQERDAADQRVIAAKAVADQDLAKAHAEALRDTERAQGKADKAQGEATESLLQGRGERAQRAQKVLDDLLKRRQDVQARLSQLTEPAPVIRAALKDVQEKEVLVRSEVRTLESASATTLDYVQAKLDRQLADLQGAVRDLEARVTERR
;
A
#
# COMPACT_ATOMS: atom_id res chain seq x y z
N MET A 1 -48.40 -73.05 73.05
CA MET A 1 -47.36 -72.65 72.08
C MET A 1 -48.03 -71.86 70.97
N SER A 2 -47.79 -70.56 70.89
CA SER A 2 -48.13 -69.77 69.69
C SER A 2 -47.26 -68.51 69.69
N LEU A 3 -46.11 -68.61 69.02
CA LEU A 3 -45.22 -67.48 68.75
C LEU A 3 -44.80 -67.60 67.28
N GLY A 4 -44.93 -66.51 66.53
CA GLY A 4 -44.19 -66.34 65.29
C GLY A 4 -45.01 -66.21 64.01
N LEU A 5 -45.75 -65.10 63.85
CA LEU A 5 -46.15 -64.60 62.51
C LEU A 5 -46.10 -63.06 62.37
N GLY A 6 -45.64 -62.31 63.39
CA GLY A 6 -45.64 -60.84 63.37
C GLY A 6 -44.43 -60.15 62.71
N SER A 7 -43.32 -60.86 62.48
CA SER A 7 -42.06 -60.22 62.06
C SER A 7 -41.82 -60.19 60.54
N LEU A 8 -42.50 -61.03 59.75
CA LEU A 8 -42.30 -61.10 58.29
C LEU A 8 -43.01 -59.98 57.52
N SER A 9 -44.14 -59.46 58.05
CA SER A 9 -44.90 -58.38 57.41
C SER A 9 -44.21 -57.01 57.49
N LEU A 10 -43.44 -56.76 58.56
CA LEU A 10 -42.72 -55.48 58.77
C LEU A 10 -41.44 -55.38 57.93
N GLY A 11 -40.77 -56.53 57.69
CA GLY A 11 -39.59 -56.60 56.83
C GLY A 11 -39.90 -56.25 55.37
N CYS A 12 -40.98 -56.80 54.81
CA CYS A 12 -41.38 -56.51 53.42
C CYS A 12 -41.80 -55.05 53.20
N GLN A 13 -42.52 -54.44 54.16
CA GLN A 13 -42.89 -53.02 54.06
C GLN A 13 -41.68 -52.07 54.11
N SER A 14 -40.63 -52.44 54.87
CA SER A 14 -39.39 -51.65 54.92
C SER A 14 -38.56 -51.74 53.63
N ALA A 15 -38.52 -52.91 52.99
CA ALA A 15 -37.80 -53.11 51.73
C ALA A 15 -38.46 -52.41 50.55
N GLU A 16 -39.79 -52.42 50.47
CA GLU A 16 -40.54 -51.70 49.43
C GLU A 16 -40.38 -50.17 49.55
N ALA A 17 -40.34 -49.63 50.77
CA ALA A 17 -40.08 -48.22 51.01
C ALA A 17 -38.66 -47.82 50.61
N GLN A 18 -37.67 -48.66 50.92
CA GLN A 18 -36.27 -48.45 50.51
C GLN A 18 -36.10 -48.50 48.99
N GLN A 19 -36.73 -49.46 48.31
CA GLN A 19 -36.66 -49.55 46.85
C GLN A 19 -37.31 -48.34 46.16
N LYS A 20 -38.46 -47.86 46.66
CA LYS A 20 -39.10 -46.65 46.14
C LYS A 20 -38.21 -45.41 46.33
N ALA A 21 -37.58 -45.27 47.50
CA ALA A 21 -36.65 -44.17 47.75
C ALA A 21 -35.40 -44.24 46.84
N ALA A 22 -34.87 -45.44 46.60
CA ALA A 22 -33.75 -45.65 45.69
C ALA A 22 -34.11 -45.30 44.23
N ASN A 23 -35.28 -45.74 43.76
CA ASN A 23 -35.75 -45.40 42.41
C ASN A 23 -35.98 -43.89 42.26
N GLN A 24 -36.58 -43.22 43.25
CA GLN A 24 -36.77 -41.77 43.23
C GLN A 24 -35.45 -40.99 43.26
N ALA A 25 -34.46 -41.48 44.01
CA ALA A 25 -33.12 -40.89 44.03
C ALA A 25 -32.41 -41.06 42.68
N GLN A 26 -32.56 -42.23 42.05
CA GLN A 26 -32.01 -42.51 40.72
C GLN A 26 -32.66 -41.61 39.66
N GLU A 27 -33.99 -41.50 39.64
CA GLU A 27 -34.71 -40.61 38.71
C GLU A 27 -34.28 -39.15 38.86
N LYS A 28 -34.06 -38.68 40.10
CA LYS A 28 -33.55 -37.33 40.34
C LYS A 28 -32.11 -37.16 39.83
N ALA A 29 -31.24 -38.14 40.06
CA ALA A 29 -29.87 -38.10 39.58
C ALA A 29 -29.81 -38.09 38.03
N ASP A 30 -30.67 -38.87 37.37
CA ASP A 30 -30.76 -38.90 35.91
C ASP A 30 -31.32 -37.58 35.36
N GLN A 31 -32.34 -36.99 35.99
CA GLN A 31 -32.85 -35.66 35.63
C GLN A 31 -31.78 -34.55 35.79
N GLU A 32 -31.00 -34.59 36.88
CA GLU A 32 -29.92 -33.64 37.10
C GLU A 32 -28.80 -33.79 36.07
N ARG A 33 -28.50 -35.02 35.67
CA ARG A 33 -27.53 -35.32 34.61
C ARG A 33 -28.00 -34.81 33.26
N ASP A 34 -29.24 -35.08 32.87
CA ASP A 34 -29.82 -34.57 31.63
C ASP A 34 -29.85 -33.04 31.60
N ALA A 35 -30.19 -32.41 32.73
CA ALA A 35 -30.17 -30.95 32.85
C ALA A 35 -28.74 -30.39 32.74
N ALA A 36 -27.74 -31.08 33.30
CA ALA A 36 -26.33 -30.70 33.16
C ALA A 36 -25.86 -30.83 31.71
N ASP A 37 -26.18 -31.94 31.03
CA ASP A 37 -25.84 -32.16 29.62
C ASP A 37 -26.49 -31.11 28.71
N GLN A 38 -27.75 -30.75 28.95
CA GLN A 38 -28.43 -29.67 28.24
C GLN A 38 -27.75 -28.30 28.46
N ARG A 39 -27.28 -28.01 29.68
CA ARG A 39 -26.53 -26.77 29.97
C ARG A 39 -25.20 -26.74 29.23
N VAL A 40 -24.49 -27.86 29.16
CA VAL A 40 -23.22 -27.96 28.41
C VAL A 40 -23.46 -27.75 26.92
N ILE A 41 -24.48 -28.37 26.35
CA ILE A 41 -24.85 -28.19 24.93
C ILE A 41 -25.21 -26.72 24.65
N ALA A 42 -26.02 -26.08 25.50
CA ALA A 42 -26.40 -24.69 25.35
C ALA A 42 -25.20 -23.75 25.45
N ALA A 43 -24.31 -23.97 26.43
CA ALA A 43 -23.09 -23.17 26.59
C ALA A 43 -22.17 -23.30 25.37
N LYS A 44 -22.03 -24.51 24.81
CA LYS A 44 -21.25 -24.73 23.59
C LYS A 44 -21.86 -24.00 22.39
N ALA A 45 -23.18 -24.06 22.22
CA ALA A 45 -23.87 -23.36 21.13
C ALA A 45 -23.67 -21.83 21.20
N VAL A 46 -23.71 -21.25 22.40
CA VAL A 46 -23.42 -19.82 22.62
C VAL A 46 -21.97 -19.50 22.28
N ALA A 47 -21.02 -20.32 22.74
CA ALA A 47 -19.60 -20.12 22.43
C ALA A 47 -19.31 -20.21 20.92
N ASP A 48 -19.91 -21.18 20.22
CA ASP A 48 -19.78 -21.34 18.77
C ASP A 48 -20.39 -20.13 18.03
N GLN A 49 -21.53 -19.62 18.52
CA GLN A 49 -22.16 -18.43 17.96
C GLN A 49 -21.30 -17.17 18.13
N ASP A 50 -20.73 -16.96 19.32
CA ASP A 50 -19.89 -15.80 19.59
C ASP A 50 -18.56 -15.88 18.83
N LEU A 51 -18.00 -17.09 18.67
CA LEU A 51 -16.84 -17.32 17.82
C LEU A 51 -17.15 -17.00 16.35
N ALA A 52 -18.32 -17.40 15.85
CA ALA A 52 -18.75 -17.08 14.49
C ALA A 52 -18.94 -15.55 14.28
N LYS A 53 -19.51 -14.84 15.27
CA LYS A 53 -19.62 -13.38 15.22
C LYS A 53 -18.25 -12.70 15.21
N ALA A 54 -17.36 -13.09 16.12
CA ALA A 54 -16.00 -12.54 16.20
C ALA A 54 -15.22 -12.77 14.90
N HIS A 55 -15.37 -13.96 14.29
CA HIS A 55 -14.75 -14.25 13.00
C HIS A 55 -15.33 -13.36 11.88
N ALA A 56 -16.66 -13.18 11.84
CA ALA A 56 -17.29 -12.30 10.85
C ALA A 56 -16.88 -10.83 11.02
N GLU A 57 -16.72 -10.36 12.26
CA GLU A 57 -16.23 -9.02 12.56
C GLU A 57 -14.77 -8.85 12.13
N ALA A 58 -13.91 -9.81 12.45
CA ALA A 58 -12.52 -9.81 12.02
C ALA A 58 -12.39 -9.75 10.50
N LEU A 59 -13.18 -10.55 9.76
CA LEU A 59 -13.22 -10.50 8.30
C LEU A 59 -13.61 -9.11 7.79
N ARG A 60 -14.69 -8.53 8.31
CA ARG A 60 -15.12 -7.17 7.91
C ARG A 60 -14.06 -6.11 8.18
N ASP A 61 -13.36 -6.22 9.30
CA ASP A 61 -12.29 -5.29 9.64
C ASP A 61 -11.08 -5.46 8.71
N THR A 62 -10.74 -6.70 8.34
CA THR A 62 -9.69 -6.95 7.33
C THR A 62 -10.08 -6.42 5.96
N GLU A 63 -11.32 -6.64 5.49
CA GLU A 63 -11.83 -6.09 4.23
C GLU A 63 -11.81 -4.56 4.23
N ARG A 64 -12.21 -3.94 5.34
CA ARG A 64 -12.16 -2.48 5.49
C ARG A 64 -10.73 -1.96 5.49
N ALA A 65 -9.80 -2.65 6.15
CA ALA A 65 -8.39 -2.28 6.16
C ALA A 65 -7.77 -2.40 4.76
N GLN A 66 -8.07 -3.49 4.05
CA GLN A 66 -7.62 -3.71 2.68
C GLN A 66 -8.17 -2.64 1.74
N GLY A 67 -9.47 -2.34 1.79
CA GLY A 67 -10.05 -1.28 0.96
C GLY A 67 -9.46 0.11 1.24
N LYS A 68 -9.08 0.41 2.50
CA LYS A 68 -8.35 1.64 2.84
C LYS A 68 -6.93 1.65 2.25
N ALA A 69 -6.22 0.52 2.33
CA ALA A 69 -4.88 0.38 1.79
C ALA A 69 -4.87 0.53 0.25
N ASP A 70 -5.80 -0.13 -0.43
CA ASP A 70 -5.95 -0.05 -1.89
C ASP A 70 -6.26 1.39 -2.35
N LYS A 71 -7.16 2.07 -1.63
CA LYS A 71 -7.46 3.48 -1.90
C LYS A 71 -6.25 4.38 -1.71
N ALA A 72 -5.53 4.25 -0.59
CA ALA A 72 -4.33 5.02 -0.31
C ALA A 72 -3.23 4.76 -1.35
N GLN A 73 -3.07 3.51 -1.79
CA GLN A 73 -2.13 3.14 -2.85
C GLN A 73 -2.52 3.77 -4.20
N GLY A 74 -3.82 3.78 -4.53
CA GLY A 74 -4.34 4.44 -5.73
C GLY A 74 -4.05 5.94 -5.72
N GLU A 75 -4.40 6.64 -4.64
CA GLU A 75 -4.17 8.09 -4.48
C GLU A 75 -2.67 8.44 -4.53
N ALA A 76 -1.82 7.66 -3.87
CA ALA A 76 -0.37 7.85 -3.93
C ALA A 76 0.17 7.67 -5.36
N THR A 77 -0.28 6.63 -6.07
CA THR A 77 0.13 6.36 -7.45
C THR A 77 -0.30 7.50 -8.38
N GLU A 78 -1.53 8.00 -8.23
CA GLU A 78 -2.03 9.10 -9.04
C GLU A 78 -1.24 10.40 -8.80
N SER A 79 -1.01 10.76 -7.53
CA SER A 79 -0.22 11.94 -7.17
C SER A 79 1.20 11.88 -7.74
N LEU A 80 1.82 10.69 -7.71
CA LEU A 80 3.14 10.47 -8.30
C LEU A 80 3.13 10.61 -9.83
N LEU A 81 2.14 10.06 -10.51
CA LEU A 81 2.00 10.18 -11.97
C LEU A 81 1.78 11.63 -12.39
N GLN A 82 0.93 12.37 -11.67
CA GLN A 82 0.71 13.81 -11.89
C GLN A 82 2.02 14.60 -11.67
N GLY A 83 2.71 14.37 -10.55
CA GLY A 83 3.98 15.02 -10.25
C GLY A 83 5.06 14.75 -11.30
N ARG A 84 5.13 13.52 -11.84
CA ARG A 84 6.01 13.15 -12.96
C ARG A 84 5.69 13.94 -14.21
N GLY A 85 4.42 13.92 -14.63
CA GLY A 85 3.96 14.59 -15.83
C GLY A 85 4.21 16.09 -15.80
N GLU A 86 3.87 16.76 -14.70
CA GLU A 86 4.09 18.20 -14.57
C GLU A 86 5.57 18.59 -14.62
N ARG A 87 6.42 17.87 -13.90
CA ARG A 87 7.86 18.16 -13.87
C ARG A 87 8.51 17.93 -15.23
N ALA A 88 8.17 16.82 -15.91
CA ALA A 88 8.64 16.54 -17.26
C ALA A 88 8.19 17.61 -18.25
N GLN A 89 6.92 18.05 -18.20
CA GLN A 89 6.42 19.14 -19.05
C GLN A 89 7.15 20.45 -18.81
N ARG A 90 7.41 20.83 -17.55
CA ARG A 90 8.17 22.05 -17.22
C ARG A 90 9.60 21.97 -17.77
N ALA A 91 10.30 20.86 -17.55
CA ALA A 91 11.65 20.67 -18.05
C ALA A 91 11.70 20.68 -19.59
N GLN A 92 10.73 20.05 -20.25
CA GLN A 92 10.65 20.01 -21.72
C GLN A 92 10.46 21.42 -22.30
N LYS A 93 9.62 22.26 -21.69
CA LYS A 93 9.45 23.66 -22.12
C LYS A 93 10.75 24.45 -22.05
N VAL A 94 11.48 24.35 -20.93
CA VAL A 94 12.77 25.04 -20.76
C VAL A 94 13.79 24.54 -21.78
N LEU A 95 13.84 23.23 -22.01
CA LEU A 95 14.69 22.63 -23.02
C LEU A 95 14.35 23.16 -24.42
N ASP A 96 13.08 23.17 -24.82
CA ASP A 96 12.65 23.64 -26.13
C ASP A 96 13.04 25.10 -26.39
N ASP A 97 12.93 25.97 -25.40
CA ASP A 97 13.35 27.36 -25.52
C ASP A 97 14.87 27.50 -25.65
N LEU A 98 15.65 26.66 -24.95
CA LEU A 98 17.10 26.60 -25.13
C LEU A 98 17.51 26.08 -26.50
N LEU A 99 16.76 25.13 -27.05
CA LEU A 99 17.00 24.61 -28.40
C LEU A 99 16.78 25.67 -29.46
N LYS A 100 15.71 26.47 -29.34
CA LYS A 100 15.46 27.60 -30.25
C LYS A 100 16.62 28.58 -30.19
N ARG A 101 17.03 28.99 -28.99
CA ARG A 101 18.19 29.89 -28.80
C ARG A 101 19.46 29.33 -29.40
N ARG A 102 19.76 28.05 -29.18
CA ARG A 102 20.90 27.35 -29.81
C ARG A 102 20.82 27.39 -31.34
N GLN A 103 19.64 27.14 -31.92
CA GLN A 103 19.43 27.18 -33.37
C GLN A 103 19.64 28.58 -33.93
N ASP A 104 19.12 29.60 -33.26
CA ASP A 104 19.33 31.00 -33.65
C ASP A 104 20.82 31.34 -33.65
N VAL A 105 21.54 30.94 -32.59
CA VAL A 105 23.00 31.14 -32.50
C VAL A 105 23.74 30.38 -33.59
N GLN A 106 23.33 29.16 -33.92
CA GLN A 106 23.91 28.38 -35.00
C GLN A 106 23.67 29.03 -36.37
N ALA A 107 22.50 29.62 -36.60
CA ALA A 107 22.21 30.39 -37.82
C ALA A 107 23.03 31.69 -37.90
N ARG A 108 23.28 32.34 -36.75
CA ARG A 108 24.18 33.50 -36.70
C ARG A 108 25.64 33.08 -36.95
N LEU A 109 26.04 31.90 -36.49
CA LEU A 109 27.38 31.34 -36.68
C LEU A 109 27.67 31.03 -38.15
N SER A 110 26.69 30.50 -38.90
CA SER A 110 26.85 30.17 -40.32
C SER A 110 26.97 31.41 -41.22
N GLN A 111 26.61 32.59 -40.71
CA GLN A 111 26.80 33.88 -41.40
C GLN A 111 28.21 34.45 -41.21
N LEU A 112 29.02 33.88 -40.30
CA LEU A 112 30.41 34.30 -40.12
C LEU A 112 31.30 33.61 -41.17
N THR A 113 32.15 34.40 -41.85
CA THR A 113 33.04 33.91 -42.91
C THR A 113 34.07 32.88 -42.40
N GLU A 114 34.55 33.06 -41.17
CA GLU A 114 35.43 32.11 -40.48
C GLU A 114 35.12 32.06 -38.97
N PRO A 115 34.19 31.20 -38.52
CA PRO A 115 33.91 31.07 -37.09
C PRO A 115 35.12 30.50 -36.36
N ALA A 116 35.54 31.18 -35.28
CA ALA A 116 36.69 30.77 -34.48
C ALA A 116 36.54 29.32 -33.97
N PRO A 117 37.61 28.49 -33.97
CA PRO A 117 37.55 27.10 -33.49
C PRO A 117 36.92 26.95 -32.10
N VAL A 118 37.16 27.93 -31.22
CA VAL A 118 36.61 27.98 -29.85
C VAL A 118 35.07 28.06 -29.84
N ILE A 119 34.46 28.74 -30.82
CA ILE A 119 33.00 28.85 -30.93
C ILE A 119 32.40 27.55 -31.46
N ARG A 120 33.07 26.89 -32.41
CA ARG A 120 32.68 25.56 -32.88
C ARG A 120 32.75 24.52 -31.75
N ALA A 121 33.80 24.58 -30.93
CA ALA A 121 33.94 23.72 -29.75
C ALA A 121 32.83 23.98 -28.72
N ALA A 122 32.51 25.25 -28.43
CA ALA A 122 31.43 25.61 -27.53
C ALA A 122 30.04 25.15 -28.04
N LEU A 123 29.78 25.23 -29.36
CA LEU A 123 28.55 24.68 -29.94
C LEU A 123 28.46 23.16 -29.74
N LYS A 124 29.58 22.44 -29.89
CA LYS A 124 29.64 21.00 -29.64
C LYS A 124 29.36 20.66 -28.17
N ASP A 125 29.94 21.40 -27.23
CA ASP A 125 29.67 21.23 -25.78
C ASP A 125 28.18 21.44 -25.46
N VAL A 126 27.55 22.47 -26.04
CA VAL A 126 26.11 22.70 -25.91
C VAL A 126 25.30 21.52 -26.47
N GLN A 127 25.70 20.94 -27.61
CA GLN A 127 25.04 19.77 -28.18
C GLN A 127 25.18 18.52 -27.30
N GLU A 128 26.36 18.30 -26.70
CA GLU A 128 26.58 17.18 -25.79
C GLU A 128 25.74 17.32 -24.51
N LYS A 129 25.66 18.53 -23.94
CA LYS A 129 24.79 18.84 -22.79
C LYS A 129 23.31 18.68 -23.13
N GLU A 130 22.88 19.08 -24.33
CA GLU A 130 21.52 18.86 -24.81
C GLU A 130 21.14 17.37 -24.75
N VAL A 131 22.01 16.48 -25.24
CA VAL A 131 21.76 15.04 -25.26
C VAL A 131 21.58 14.49 -23.84
N LEU A 132 22.43 14.94 -22.90
CA LEU A 132 22.32 14.57 -21.48
C LEU A 132 20.97 15.03 -20.89
N VAL A 133 20.60 16.29 -21.08
CA VAL A 133 19.32 16.82 -20.57
C VAL A 133 18.13 16.05 -21.16
N ARG A 134 18.11 15.80 -22.48
CA ARG A 134 17.04 15.00 -23.12
C ARG A 134 16.91 13.60 -22.52
N SER A 135 18.04 12.95 -22.23
CA SER A 135 18.04 11.61 -21.63
C SER A 135 17.46 11.61 -20.21
N GLU A 136 17.68 12.69 -19.47
CA GLU A 136 17.26 12.83 -18.07
C GLU A 136 15.79 13.27 -17.97
N VAL A 137 15.29 14.06 -18.93
CA VAL A 137 13.85 14.30 -19.11
C VAL A 137 13.10 12.98 -19.31
N ARG A 138 13.60 12.09 -20.18
CA ARG A 138 12.99 10.74 -20.39
C ARG A 138 13.10 9.86 -19.14
N THR A 139 14.19 10.02 -18.39
CA THR A 139 14.37 9.29 -17.13
C THR A 139 13.35 9.76 -16.09
N LEU A 140 13.02 11.05 -16.05
CA LEU A 140 11.98 11.59 -15.16
C LEU A 140 10.58 11.03 -15.49
N GLU A 141 10.27 10.84 -16.77
CA GLU A 141 9.03 10.19 -17.21
C GLU A 141 8.95 8.72 -16.74
N SER A 142 10.09 8.04 -16.62
CA SER A 142 10.19 6.62 -16.21
C SER A 142 10.63 6.39 -14.75
N ALA A 143 10.97 7.45 -14.00
CA ALA A 143 11.42 7.39 -12.61
C ALA A 143 10.35 6.93 -11.60
N SER A 144 10.65 5.91 -10.80
CA SER A 144 9.79 5.48 -9.70
C SER A 144 9.58 6.58 -8.64
N ALA A 145 8.60 6.38 -7.76
CA ALA A 145 8.28 7.31 -6.66
C ALA A 145 9.51 7.73 -5.82
N THR A 146 10.31 6.74 -5.43
CA THR A 146 11.46 6.93 -4.52
C THR A 146 12.64 7.65 -5.18
N THR A 147 12.72 7.64 -6.51
CA THR A 147 13.81 8.26 -7.27
C THR A 147 13.43 9.55 -7.97
N LEU A 148 12.14 9.92 -7.92
CA LEU A 148 11.58 11.09 -8.61
C LEU A 148 12.33 12.38 -8.27
N ASP A 149 12.49 12.68 -6.97
CA ASP A 149 13.10 13.94 -6.52
C ASP A 149 14.59 14.01 -6.85
N TYR A 150 15.28 12.86 -6.81
CA TYR A 150 16.68 12.77 -7.19
C TYR A 150 16.88 13.06 -8.69
N VAL A 151 16.07 12.43 -9.56
CA VAL A 151 16.13 12.65 -11.01
C VAL A 151 15.78 14.10 -11.33
N GLN A 152 14.77 14.68 -10.65
CA GLN A 152 14.42 16.08 -10.82
C GLN A 152 15.58 17.02 -10.48
N ALA A 153 16.21 16.84 -9.32
CA ALA A 153 17.32 17.70 -8.91
C ALA A 153 18.52 17.59 -9.85
N LYS A 154 18.77 16.40 -10.40
CA LYS A 154 19.82 16.19 -11.40
C LYS A 154 19.49 16.92 -12.70
N LEU A 155 18.25 16.81 -13.17
CA LEU A 155 17.76 17.48 -14.37
C LEU A 155 17.83 19.01 -14.23
N ASP A 156 17.46 19.56 -13.08
CA ASP A 156 17.53 21.00 -12.80
C ASP A 156 18.97 21.52 -12.90
N ARG A 157 19.96 20.77 -12.38
CA ARG A 157 21.38 21.11 -12.52
C ARG A 157 21.83 21.10 -13.97
N GLN A 158 21.49 20.05 -14.72
CA GLN A 158 21.90 19.94 -16.12
C GLN A 158 21.23 21.01 -17.00
N LEU A 159 19.98 21.38 -16.69
CA LEU A 159 19.32 22.51 -17.34
C LEU A 159 20.05 23.82 -17.06
N ALA A 160 20.46 24.08 -15.81
CA ALA A 160 21.25 25.26 -15.47
C ALA A 160 22.60 25.29 -16.21
N ASP A 161 23.29 24.14 -16.28
CA ASP A 161 24.56 24.01 -17.01
C ASP A 161 24.39 24.26 -18.52
N LEU A 162 23.32 23.74 -19.12
CA LEU A 162 22.99 23.98 -20.52
C LEU A 162 22.63 25.45 -20.76
N GLN A 163 21.86 26.07 -19.86
CA GLN A 163 21.54 27.49 -19.92
C GLN A 163 22.78 28.37 -19.90
N GLY A 164 23.75 28.07 -19.02
CA GLY A 164 25.04 28.75 -18.98
C GLY A 164 25.82 28.60 -20.29
N ALA A 165 25.95 27.36 -20.78
CA ALA A 165 26.67 27.08 -22.02
C ALA A 165 26.07 27.79 -23.25
N VAL A 166 24.73 27.86 -23.35
CA VAL A 166 24.04 28.59 -24.43
C VAL A 166 24.30 30.10 -24.31
N ARG A 167 24.24 30.69 -23.11
CA ARG A 167 24.54 32.11 -22.90
C ARG A 167 25.99 32.45 -23.26
N ASP A 168 26.93 31.62 -22.87
CA ASP A 168 28.35 31.80 -23.20
C ASP A 168 28.60 31.73 -24.71
N LEU A 169 27.92 30.79 -25.39
CA LEU A 169 27.99 30.67 -26.85
C LEU A 169 27.38 31.90 -27.55
N GLU A 170 26.22 32.38 -27.08
CA GLU A 170 25.57 33.60 -27.56
C GLU A 170 26.49 34.82 -27.46
N ALA A 171 27.16 35.00 -26.32
CA ALA A 171 28.09 36.10 -26.08
C ALA A 171 29.25 36.06 -27.07
N ARG A 172 29.92 34.90 -27.20
CA ARG A 172 31.07 34.72 -28.11
C ARG A 172 30.72 34.94 -29.58
N VAL A 173 29.52 34.54 -30.01
CA VAL A 173 29.04 34.79 -31.38
C VAL A 173 28.70 36.25 -31.60
N THR A 174 28.22 36.96 -30.57
CA THR A 174 27.89 38.38 -30.65
C THR A 174 29.14 39.25 -30.72
N GLU A 175 30.20 38.94 -29.95
CA GLU A 175 31.49 39.66 -29.97
C GLU A 175 32.25 39.57 -31.30
N ARG A 176 31.85 38.66 -32.20
CA ARG A 176 32.49 38.42 -33.50
C ARG A 176 31.72 38.98 -34.70
N ARG A 177 30.56 39.61 -34.47
CA ARG A 177 29.81 40.36 -35.48
C ARG A 177 30.28 41.81 -35.50
#